data_AF-A0A1W1IBH5-F1
#
_entry.id   AF-A0A1W1IBH5-F1
#
_cell.length_a   1.000
_cell.length_b   1.000
_cell.length_c   1.000
_cell.angle_alpha   90.00
_cell.angle_beta   90.00
_cell.angle_gamma   90.00
#
_symmetry.space_group_name_H-M   'P 1'
#
loop_
_entity.id
_entity.type
_entity.pdbx_description
1 polymer ?
#
loop_
_entity_poly.entity_id
_entity_poly.type
_entity_poly.pdbx_seq_one_letter_code
_entity_poly.pdbx_strand_id
1 'polypeptide(L)'
;MLTIKKQFIHLMNHTLLALLTAPLTLLLFGAWRGMTFNGPNYLLLFMLYLFLMFTHALERLLSKREQSDAKLPYKMILVLGILSIGMLTIIFYLSNLILTAILLLYLIYLILQFYPYSMTNTFYEILLRPFFKILILSSVSFFSQANFIPLQLQYEVLPLILFHIFGLIQVQIKNTAGSNQPLTYYQQLLLKHSKFLKMTIFLLSYATGILQILNLNSSLWAISVFVLSILLVFPLFKRKFQSDLRIEQYLTNYGFLFTLSYSFLFLV
;
A
#
# COMPACT_ATOMS: atom_id res chain seq x y z
N MET A 1 -10.31 -22.68 -19.94
CA MET A 1 -9.39 -22.47 -18.78
C MET A 1 -8.25 -21.48 -19.08
N LEU A 2 -7.59 -21.54 -20.25
CA LEU A 2 -6.53 -20.59 -20.65
C LEU A 2 -7.00 -19.13 -20.85
N THR A 3 -8.26 -18.91 -21.23
CA THR A 3 -8.86 -17.58 -21.44
C THR A 3 -9.11 -16.83 -20.13
N ILE A 4 -9.75 -17.48 -19.15
CA ILE A 4 -10.05 -16.91 -17.82
C ILE A 4 -8.75 -16.50 -17.10
N LYS A 5 -7.72 -17.35 -17.15
CA LYS A 5 -6.40 -17.02 -16.58
C LYS A 5 -5.78 -15.77 -17.21
N LYS A 6 -5.85 -15.64 -18.54
CA LYS A 6 -5.31 -14.47 -19.26
C LYS A 6 -6.10 -13.20 -18.92
N GLN A 7 -7.43 -13.28 -18.90
CA GLN A 7 -8.30 -12.17 -18.51
C GLN A 7 -8.05 -11.72 -17.07
N PHE A 8 -7.89 -12.66 -16.14
CA PHE A 8 -7.56 -12.37 -14.75
C PHE A 8 -6.21 -11.65 -14.60
N ILE A 9 -5.16 -12.17 -15.24
CA ILE A 9 -3.83 -11.53 -15.20
C ILE A 9 -3.88 -10.14 -15.85
N HIS A 10 -4.62 -9.98 -16.94
CA HIS A 10 -4.82 -8.68 -17.59
C HIS A 10 -5.50 -7.68 -16.65
N LEU A 11 -6.57 -8.10 -15.95
CA LEU A 11 -7.28 -7.28 -14.97
C LEU A 11 -6.35 -6.87 -13.82
N MET A 12 -5.61 -7.82 -13.24
CA MET A 12 -4.69 -7.55 -12.13
C MET A 12 -3.52 -6.65 -12.52
N ASN A 13 -3.16 -6.59 -13.81
CA ASN A 13 -2.14 -5.69 -14.34
C ASN A 13 -2.69 -4.32 -14.79
N HIS A 14 -3.99 -4.10 -14.68
CA HIS A 14 -4.64 -2.91 -15.22
C HIS A 14 -4.26 -1.66 -14.42
N THR A 15 -3.77 -0.64 -15.12
CA THR A 15 -3.20 0.58 -14.51
C THR A 15 -4.24 1.47 -13.85
N LEU A 16 -5.43 1.60 -14.46
CA LEU A 16 -6.55 2.35 -13.87
C LEU A 16 -7.07 1.65 -12.63
N LEU A 17 -7.14 0.31 -12.64
CA LEU A 17 -7.55 -0.45 -11.47
C LEU A 17 -6.57 -0.20 -10.33
N ALA A 18 -5.26 -0.34 -10.60
CA ALA A 18 -4.22 -0.07 -9.61
C ALA A 18 -4.23 1.39 -9.10
N LEU A 19 -4.64 2.36 -9.93
CA LEU A 19 -4.73 3.76 -9.51
C LEU A 19 -5.88 3.95 -8.50
N LEU A 20 -7.02 3.33 -8.75
CA LEU A 20 -8.21 3.42 -7.90
C LEU A 20 -8.08 2.60 -6.62
N THR A 21 -7.51 1.39 -6.74
CA THR A 21 -7.37 0.46 -5.62
C THR A 21 -6.26 0.88 -4.67
N ALA A 22 -5.17 1.52 -5.13
CA ALA A 22 -4.06 1.89 -4.26
C ALA A 22 -4.50 2.75 -3.05
N PRO A 23 -5.19 3.89 -3.23
CA PRO A 23 -5.66 4.70 -2.10
C PRO A 23 -6.67 3.96 -1.23
N LEU A 24 -7.53 3.13 -1.84
CA LEU A 24 -8.46 2.29 -1.09
C LEU A 24 -7.71 1.31 -0.18
N THR A 25 -6.64 0.66 -0.65
CA THR A 25 -5.87 -0.28 0.19
C THR A 25 -5.37 0.35 1.48
N LEU A 26 -4.98 1.62 1.43
CA LEU A 26 -4.39 2.35 2.54
C LEU A 26 -5.44 2.81 3.56
N LEU A 27 -6.68 3.02 3.12
CA LEU A 27 -7.77 3.46 3.99
C LEU A 27 -8.66 2.32 4.49
N LEU A 28 -8.83 1.26 3.68
CA LEU A 28 -9.91 0.28 3.83
C LEU A 28 -9.92 -0.36 5.21
N PHE A 29 -8.79 -0.90 5.66
CA PHE A 29 -8.74 -1.61 6.95
C PHE A 29 -9.07 -0.69 8.13
N GLY A 30 -8.41 0.47 8.21
CA GLY A 30 -8.64 1.42 9.29
C GLY A 30 -10.08 1.94 9.33
N ALA A 31 -10.62 2.29 8.15
CA ALA A 31 -12.00 2.74 8.03
C ALA A 31 -12.98 1.65 8.45
N TRP A 32 -12.81 0.45 7.90
CA TRP A 32 -13.67 -0.69 8.17
C TRP A 32 -13.75 -0.99 9.66
N ARG A 33 -12.58 -1.05 10.32
CA ARG A 33 -12.50 -1.28 11.76
C ARG A 33 -13.11 -0.13 12.55
N GLY A 34 -12.85 1.12 12.17
CA GLY A 34 -13.38 2.30 12.86
C GLY A 34 -14.91 2.45 12.76
N MET A 35 -15.49 2.06 11.63
CA MET A 35 -16.95 2.08 11.41
C MET A 35 -17.72 1.23 12.43
N THR A 36 -17.09 0.17 12.96
CA THR A 36 -17.73 -0.70 13.97
C THR A 36 -18.01 0.00 15.30
N PHE A 37 -17.37 1.14 15.58
CA PHE A 37 -17.50 1.85 16.86
C PHE A 37 -18.55 2.96 16.82
N ASN A 38 -18.44 3.89 15.86
CA ASN A 38 -19.30 5.09 15.79
C ASN A 38 -20.10 5.20 14.48
N GLY A 39 -20.12 4.15 13.67
CA GLY A 39 -20.72 4.16 12.35
C GLY A 39 -19.89 4.88 11.28
N PRO A 40 -20.37 4.90 10.03
CA PRO A 40 -19.61 5.42 8.91
C PRO A 40 -19.72 6.94 8.74
N ASN A 41 -18.58 7.62 8.79
CA ASN A 41 -18.42 9.00 8.30
C ASN A 41 -17.97 8.99 6.83
N TYR A 42 -18.95 8.82 5.93
CA TYR A 42 -18.71 8.74 4.49
C TYR A 42 -18.10 10.01 3.91
N LEU A 43 -18.49 11.19 4.42
CA LEU A 43 -17.99 12.47 3.91
C LEU A 43 -16.48 12.61 4.14
N LEU A 44 -16.03 12.40 5.39
CA LEU A 44 -14.62 12.51 5.73
C LEU A 44 -13.79 11.42 5.04
N LEU A 45 -14.32 10.19 4.96
CA LEU A 45 -13.66 9.10 4.24
C LEU A 45 -13.51 9.38 2.74
N PHE A 46 -14.53 9.97 2.12
CA PHE A 46 -14.49 10.37 0.71
C PHE A 46 -13.43 11.47 0.47
N MET A 47 -13.35 12.46 1.36
CA MET A 47 -12.32 13.51 1.27
C MET A 47 -10.91 12.95 1.47
N LEU A 48 -10.72 12.02 2.42
CA LEU A 48 -9.46 11.30 2.60
C LEU A 48 -9.08 10.48 1.35
N TYR A 49 -10.06 9.82 0.73
CA TYR A 49 -9.85 9.07 -0.49
C TYR A 49 -9.39 9.97 -1.64
N LEU A 50 -10.06 11.12 -1.85
CA LEU A 50 -9.67 12.08 -2.89
C LEU A 50 -8.28 12.68 -2.64
N PHE A 51 -7.97 13.03 -1.38
CA PHE A 51 -6.63 13.45 -0.99
C PHE A 51 -5.58 12.41 -1.38
N LEU A 52 -5.80 11.14 -1.02
CA LEU A 52 -4.87 10.06 -1.34
C LEU A 52 -4.79 9.74 -2.84
N MET A 53 -5.88 9.93 -3.59
CA MET A 53 -5.86 9.81 -5.06
C MET A 53 -4.91 10.84 -5.68
N PHE A 54 -4.95 12.10 -5.24
CA PHE A 54 -4.05 13.14 -5.75
C PHE A 54 -2.61 12.94 -5.31
N THR A 55 -2.37 12.61 -4.04
CA THR A 55 -1.02 12.33 -3.56
C THR A 55 -0.43 11.07 -4.20
N HIS A 56 -1.21 10.02 -4.44
CA HIS A 56 -0.73 8.83 -5.14
C HIS A 56 -0.44 9.11 -6.62
N ALA A 57 -1.25 9.94 -7.29
CA ALA A 57 -0.96 10.40 -8.64
C ALA A 57 0.35 11.22 -8.70
N LEU A 58 0.56 12.09 -7.70
CA LEU A 58 1.79 12.86 -7.54
C LEU A 58 3.00 11.93 -7.34
N GLU A 59 2.88 10.95 -6.45
CA GLU A 59 3.92 9.94 -6.20
C GLU A 59 4.31 9.19 -7.49
N ARG A 60 3.33 8.76 -8.30
CA ARG A 60 3.61 8.08 -9.58
C ARG A 60 4.34 8.97 -10.59
N LEU A 61 4.06 10.28 -10.60
CA LEU A 61 4.79 11.20 -11.47
C LEU A 61 6.23 11.41 -10.99
N LEU A 62 6.43 11.51 -9.67
CA LEU A 62 7.75 11.65 -9.06
C LEU A 62 8.59 10.39 -9.27
N SER A 63 8.01 9.19 -9.12
CA SER A 63 8.73 7.93 -9.33
C SER A 63 9.14 7.71 -10.78
N LYS A 64 8.31 8.13 -11.76
CA LYS A 64 8.65 8.04 -13.19
C LYS A 64 9.89 8.84 -13.55
N ARG A 65 10.10 10.00 -12.94
CA ARG A 65 11.31 10.81 -13.15
C ARG A 65 12.56 10.00 -12.84
N GLU A 66 12.56 9.35 -11.68
CA GLU A 66 13.71 8.60 -11.21
C GLU A 66 14.00 7.35 -12.06
N GLN A 67 12.97 6.72 -12.59
CA GLN A 67 13.12 5.52 -13.41
C GLN A 67 13.52 5.79 -14.87
N SER A 68 13.31 7.00 -15.40
CA SER A 68 13.43 7.28 -16.84
C SER A 68 14.25 8.51 -17.22
N ASP A 69 14.82 9.24 -16.24
CA ASP A 69 15.47 10.54 -16.41
C ASP A 69 14.65 11.55 -17.25
N ALA A 70 13.34 11.31 -17.36
CA ALA A 70 12.45 12.11 -18.18
C ALA A 70 12.21 13.49 -17.55
N LYS A 71 12.03 14.51 -18.40
CA LYS A 71 11.67 15.87 -17.96
C LYS A 71 10.39 15.81 -17.13
N LEU A 72 10.45 16.34 -15.91
CA LEU A 72 9.31 16.44 -15.01
C LEU A 72 8.19 17.25 -15.66
N PRO A 73 6.94 16.75 -15.70
CA PRO A 73 5.79 17.55 -16.08
C PRO A 73 5.46 18.52 -14.93
N TYR A 74 6.27 19.56 -14.75
CA TYR A 74 6.20 20.50 -13.63
C TYR A 74 4.79 21.07 -13.44
N LYS A 75 4.11 21.40 -14.54
CA LYS A 75 2.71 21.87 -14.50
C LYS A 75 1.77 20.86 -13.83
N MET A 76 1.87 19.57 -14.15
CA MET A 76 1.01 18.54 -13.55
C MET A 76 1.32 18.32 -12.08
N ILE A 77 2.60 18.35 -11.71
CA ILE A 77 3.04 18.25 -10.30
C ILE A 77 2.50 19.42 -9.48
N LEU A 78 2.58 20.64 -10.02
CA LEU A 78 2.07 21.84 -9.35
C LEU A 78 0.55 21.76 -9.17
N VAL A 79 -0.18 21.35 -10.21
CA VAL A 79 -1.64 21.16 -10.14
C VAL A 79 -2.02 20.11 -9.09
N LEU A 80 -1.39 18.93 -9.10
CA LEU A 80 -1.67 17.88 -8.11
C LEU A 80 -1.26 18.29 -6.69
N GLY A 81 -0.17 19.05 -6.54
CA GLY A 81 0.24 19.62 -5.27
C GLY A 81 -0.79 20.62 -4.72
N ILE A 82 -1.25 21.55 -5.55
CA ILE A 82 -2.31 22.52 -5.16
C ILE A 82 -3.60 21.78 -4.80
N LEU A 83 -4.01 20.79 -5.59
CA LEU A 83 -5.21 19.98 -5.29
C LEU A 83 -5.07 19.23 -3.96
N SER A 84 -3.89 18.68 -3.67
CA SER A 84 -3.63 18.00 -2.39
C SER A 84 -3.69 18.96 -1.21
N ILE A 85 -3.17 20.18 -1.35
CA ILE A 85 -3.25 21.25 -0.34
C ILE A 85 -4.71 21.72 -0.17
N GLY A 86 -5.45 21.90 -1.27
CA GLY A 86 -6.88 22.25 -1.22
C GLY A 86 -7.71 21.17 -0.54
N MET A 87 -7.37 19.89 -0.70
CA MET A 87 -8.01 18.82 0.06
C MET A 87 -7.66 18.86 1.55
N LEU A 88 -6.41 19.18 1.90
CA LEU A 88 -6.01 19.35 3.31
C LEU A 88 -6.80 20.46 4.01
N THR A 89 -7.05 21.59 3.34
CA THR A 89 -7.85 22.68 3.92
C THR A 89 -9.30 22.26 4.14
N ILE A 90 -9.90 21.51 3.20
CA ILE A 90 -11.25 20.96 3.39
C ILE A 90 -11.27 19.98 4.58
N ILE A 91 -10.30 19.07 4.68
CA ILE A 91 -10.19 18.11 5.79
C ILE A 91 -10.00 18.84 7.13
N PHE A 92 -9.29 19.97 7.15
CA PHE A 92 -9.11 20.80 8.34
C PHE A 92 -10.45 21.30 8.90
N TYR A 93 -11.32 21.81 8.03
CA TYR A 93 -12.65 22.26 8.44
C TYR A 93 -13.59 21.12 8.85
N LEU A 94 -13.43 19.93 8.26
CA LEU A 94 -14.30 18.77 8.53
C LEU A 94 -13.87 17.94 9.74
N SER A 95 -12.64 18.08 10.22
CA SER A 95 -12.07 17.20 11.26
C SER A 95 -11.36 17.99 12.36
N ASN A 96 -10.06 17.81 12.53
CA ASN A 96 -9.26 18.48 13.52
C ASN A 96 -7.84 18.80 13.01
N LEU A 97 -7.18 19.72 13.72
CA LEU A 97 -5.84 20.19 13.39
C LEU A 97 -4.81 19.04 13.40
N ILE A 98 -4.93 18.11 14.35
CA ILE A 98 -3.96 17.01 14.52
C ILE A 98 -3.95 16.09 13.29
N LEU A 99 -5.13 15.66 12.82
CA LEU A 99 -5.29 14.82 11.64
C LEU A 99 -4.69 15.51 10.42
N THR A 100 -4.98 16.80 10.24
CA THR A 100 -4.41 17.56 9.12
C THR A 100 -2.90 17.75 9.21
N ALA A 101 -2.34 17.94 10.40
CA ALA A 101 -0.90 18.03 10.60
C ALA A 101 -0.22 16.69 10.24
N ILE A 102 -0.84 15.57 10.59
CA ILE A 102 -0.35 14.23 10.23
C ILE A 102 -0.39 14.02 8.70
N LEU A 103 -1.48 14.40 8.04
CA LEU A 103 -1.59 14.29 6.58
C LEU A 103 -0.64 15.26 5.83
N LEU A 104 -0.39 16.44 6.39
CA LEU A 104 0.62 17.37 5.89
C LEU A 104 2.01 16.72 5.99
N LEU A 105 2.32 16.09 7.13
CA LEU A 105 3.59 15.40 7.33
C LEU A 105 3.74 14.21 6.37
N TYR A 106 2.66 13.49 6.08
CA TYR A 106 2.62 12.47 5.04
C TYR A 106 2.92 13.05 3.64
N LEU A 107 2.36 14.22 3.29
CA LEU A 107 2.63 14.89 2.02
C LEU A 107 4.08 15.35 1.91
N ILE A 108 4.65 15.90 2.99
CA ILE A 108 6.07 16.27 3.07
C ILE A 108 6.94 15.03 2.89
N TYR A 109 6.65 13.94 3.59
CA TYR A 109 7.35 12.67 3.44
C TYR A 109 7.34 12.17 1.99
N LEU A 110 6.18 12.25 1.32
CA LEU A 110 6.04 11.81 -0.07
C LEU A 110 6.97 12.60 -1.01
N ILE A 111 7.11 13.91 -0.81
CA ILE A 111 8.04 14.73 -1.60
C ILE A 111 9.50 14.35 -1.24
N LEU A 112 9.80 14.27 0.06
CA LEU A 112 11.14 13.92 0.56
C LEU A 112 11.62 12.54 0.09
N GLN A 113 10.70 11.62 -0.16
CA GLN A 113 11.01 10.30 -0.69
C GLN A 113 11.73 10.37 -2.05
N PHE A 114 11.45 11.38 -2.87
CA PHE A 114 12.00 11.51 -4.23
C PHE A 114 12.91 12.74 -4.43
N TYR A 115 12.91 13.70 -3.51
CA TYR A 115 13.69 14.93 -3.61
C TYR A 115 14.03 15.52 -2.23
N PRO A 116 15.25 16.02 -1.97
CA PRO A 116 16.38 16.23 -2.89
C PRO A 116 17.20 14.98 -3.18
N TYR A 117 17.27 14.04 -2.24
CA TYR A 117 17.92 12.75 -2.41
C TYR A 117 16.88 11.65 -2.40
N SER A 118 16.81 10.89 -3.49
CA SER A 118 15.83 9.81 -3.55
C SER A 118 16.16 8.71 -2.55
N MET A 119 15.14 8.31 -1.80
CA MET A 119 15.20 7.17 -0.89
C MET A 119 14.74 5.88 -1.57
N THR A 120 14.32 5.91 -2.85
CA THR A 120 13.83 4.69 -3.50
C THR A 120 14.94 3.66 -3.72
N ASN A 121 14.56 2.39 -3.68
CA ASN A 121 15.48 1.25 -3.78
C ASN A 121 16.57 1.22 -2.70
N THR A 122 16.32 1.85 -1.55
CA THR A 122 17.18 1.81 -0.36
C THR A 122 16.48 1.13 0.81
N PHE A 123 17.25 0.84 1.87
CA PHE A 123 16.71 0.35 3.14
C PHE A 123 15.69 1.32 3.77
N TYR A 124 15.90 2.63 3.63
CA TYR A 124 15.01 3.66 4.20
C TYR A 124 13.60 3.58 3.61
N GLU A 125 13.46 3.18 2.35
CA GLU A 125 12.16 2.95 1.74
C GLU A 125 11.41 1.78 2.43
N ILE A 126 12.10 0.68 2.74
CA ILE A 126 11.50 -0.46 3.44
C ILE A 126 11.05 -0.08 4.85
N LEU A 127 11.77 0.82 5.51
CA LEU A 127 11.46 1.23 6.88
C LEU A 127 10.35 2.30 6.93
N LEU A 128 10.53 3.39 6.20
CA LEU A 128 9.66 4.57 6.30
C LEU A 128 8.35 4.40 5.53
N ARG A 129 8.37 3.73 4.38
CA ARG A 129 7.18 3.66 3.52
C ARG A 129 6.02 2.88 4.16
N PRO A 130 6.23 1.70 4.77
CA PRO A 130 5.16 1.00 5.49
C PRO A 130 4.67 1.80 6.71
N PHE A 131 5.55 2.50 7.41
CA PHE A 131 5.18 3.35 8.55
C PHE A 131 4.22 4.46 8.11
N PHE A 132 4.59 5.25 7.09
CA PHE A 132 3.76 6.34 6.61
C PHE A 132 2.50 5.87 5.88
N LYS A 133 2.61 4.85 5.03
CA LYS A 133 1.49 4.42 4.18
C LYS A 133 0.52 3.49 4.88
N ILE A 134 1.01 2.57 5.71
CA ILE A 134 0.14 1.56 6.31
C ILE A 134 -0.22 1.98 7.73
N LEU A 135 0.76 2.21 8.60
CA LEU A 135 0.49 2.50 10.01
C LEU A 135 -0.22 3.85 10.19
N ILE A 136 0.35 4.94 9.64
CA ILE A 136 -0.23 6.28 9.79
C ILE A 136 -1.58 6.38 9.06
N LEU A 137 -1.67 5.99 7.79
CA LEU A 137 -2.95 6.13 7.07
C LEU A 137 -4.04 5.20 7.59
N SER A 138 -3.73 3.98 8.05
CA SER A 138 -4.74 3.14 8.71
C SER A 138 -5.20 3.77 10.02
N SER A 139 -4.30 4.40 10.77
CA SER A 139 -4.65 5.10 12.02
C SER A 139 -5.49 6.35 11.75
N VAL A 140 -5.15 7.14 10.73
CA VAL A 140 -5.94 8.31 10.30
C VAL A 140 -7.32 7.87 9.82
N SER A 141 -7.36 6.82 9.01
CA SER A 141 -8.61 6.25 8.50
C SER A 141 -9.49 5.73 9.64
N PHE A 142 -8.92 5.02 10.62
CA PHE A 142 -9.62 4.59 11.81
C PHE A 142 -10.16 5.77 12.62
N PHE A 143 -9.29 6.73 12.94
CA PHE A 143 -9.66 7.92 13.70
C PHE A 143 -10.78 8.71 13.01
N SER A 144 -10.77 8.80 11.68
CA SER A 144 -11.81 9.49 10.90
C SER A 144 -13.22 8.92 11.11
N GLN A 145 -13.31 7.65 11.53
CA GLN A 145 -14.58 6.97 11.79
C GLN A 145 -14.88 6.91 13.29
N ALA A 146 -13.89 6.58 14.12
CA ALA A 146 -14.09 6.29 15.54
C ALA A 146 -13.72 7.44 16.49
N ASN A 147 -13.05 8.51 16.04
CA ASN A 147 -12.57 9.65 16.85
C ASN A 147 -11.60 9.30 18.01
N PHE A 148 -11.04 8.09 18.04
CA PHE A 148 -9.93 7.69 18.92
C PHE A 148 -9.00 6.72 18.17
N ILE A 149 -7.88 6.32 18.77
CA ILE A 149 -6.99 5.28 18.22
C ILE A 149 -6.69 4.26 19.33
N PRO A 150 -7.20 3.01 19.23
CA PRO A 150 -6.92 1.97 20.20
C PRO A 150 -5.50 1.42 19.98
N LEU A 151 -4.85 1.03 21.07
CA LEU A 151 -3.50 0.44 21.03
C LEU A 151 -3.50 -0.90 20.26
N GLN A 152 -4.63 -1.62 20.31
CA GLN A 152 -4.87 -2.85 19.56
C GLN A 152 -4.70 -2.68 18.05
N LEU A 153 -5.01 -1.50 17.50
CA LEU A 153 -4.90 -1.24 16.06
C LEU A 153 -3.48 -1.47 15.54
N GLN A 154 -2.45 -1.20 16.36
CA GLN A 154 -1.05 -1.39 15.98
C GLN A 154 -0.74 -2.87 15.67
N TYR A 155 -1.30 -3.79 16.46
CA TYR A 155 -1.16 -5.22 16.24
C TYR A 155 -2.05 -5.71 15.11
N GLU A 156 -3.26 -5.17 14.99
CA GLU A 156 -4.20 -5.52 13.92
C GLU A 156 -3.68 -5.12 12.53
N VAL A 157 -2.89 -4.06 12.42
CA VAL A 157 -2.31 -3.56 11.15
C VAL A 157 -1.01 -4.29 10.77
N LEU A 158 -0.38 -5.03 11.68
CA LEU A 158 0.89 -5.72 11.44
C LEU A 158 0.91 -6.64 10.20
N PRO A 159 -0.13 -7.47 9.92
CA PRO A 159 -0.15 -8.30 8.71
C PRO A 159 -0.07 -7.48 7.42
N LEU A 160 -0.71 -6.30 7.41
CA LEU A 160 -0.72 -5.37 6.28
C LEU A 160 0.65 -4.71 6.07
N ILE A 161 1.34 -4.35 7.17
CA ILE A 161 2.71 -3.80 7.12
C ILE A 161 3.65 -4.81 6.48
N LEU A 162 3.63 -6.06 6.96
CA LEU A 162 4.47 -7.13 6.44
C LEU A 162 4.17 -7.44 4.97
N PHE A 163 2.88 -7.42 4.59
CA PHE A 163 2.50 -7.61 3.19
C PHE A 163 3.01 -6.47 2.29
N HIS A 164 2.94 -5.23 2.78
CA HIS A 164 3.46 -4.08 2.05
C HIS A 164 4.99 -4.15 1.86
N ILE A 165 5.72 -4.55 2.91
CA ILE A 165 7.18 -4.80 2.84
C ILE A 165 7.49 -5.89 1.81
N PHE A 166 6.73 -6.98 1.78
CA PHE A 166 6.88 -8.02 0.76
C PHE A 166 6.75 -7.45 -0.65
N GLY A 167 5.74 -6.60 -0.90
CA GLY A 167 5.56 -5.92 -2.18
C GLY A 167 6.75 -5.04 -2.55
N LEU A 168 7.25 -4.23 -1.61
CA LEU A 168 8.42 -3.36 -1.82
C LEU A 168 9.67 -4.16 -2.18
N ILE A 169 9.96 -5.24 -1.47
CA ILE A 169 11.11 -6.11 -1.74
C ILE A 169 11.04 -6.69 -3.16
N GLN A 170 9.85 -7.07 -3.63
CA GLN A 170 9.70 -7.57 -5.00
C GLN A 170 10.01 -6.50 -6.05
N VAL A 171 9.52 -5.27 -5.85
CA VAL A 171 9.78 -4.15 -6.75
C VAL A 171 11.27 -3.78 -6.73
N GLN A 172 11.87 -3.66 -5.55
CA GLN A 172 13.30 -3.35 -5.40
C GLN A 172 14.19 -4.40 -6.08
N ILE A 173 13.89 -5.69 -5.92
CA ILE A 173 14.65 -6.76 -6.59
C ILE A 173 14.51 -6.68 -8.11
N LYS A 174 13.31 -6.39 -8.63
CA LYS A 174 13.10 -6.21 -10.07
C LYS A 174 13.91 -5.05 -10.61
N ASN A 175 13.83 -3.89 -9.96
CA ASN A 175 14.50 -2.66 -10.38
C ASN A 175 16.02 -2.82 -10.30
N THR A 176 16.52 -3.50 -9.26
CA THR A 176 17.96 -3.78 -9.09
C THR A 176 18.48 -4.76 -10.13
N ALA A 177 17.72 -5.80 -10.48
CA ALA A 177 18.13 -6.79 -11.48
C ALA A 177 18.12 -6.24 -12.92
N GLY A 178 17.32 -5.20 -13.19
CA GLY A 178 17.26 -4.54 -14.50
C GLY A 178 18.12 -3.28 -14.62
N SER A 179 18.82 -2.88 -13.56
CA SER A 179 19.66 -1.68 -13.56
C SER A 179 21.06 -1.97 -14.08
N ASN A 180 21.58 -1.06 -14.92
CA ASN A 180 22.96 -1.10 -15.40
C ASN A 180 23.94 -0.34 -14.48
N GLN A 181 23.45 0.24 -13.39
CA GLN A 181 24.26 1.00 -12.44
C GLN A 181 24.99 0.10 -11.43
N PRO A 182 26.13 0.54 -10.87
CA PRO A 182 26.83 -0.22 -9.85
C PRO A 182 25.94 -0.41 -8.61
N LEU A 183 25.88 -1.66 -8.15
CA LEU A 183 25.03 -2.06 -7.03
C LEU A 183 25.66 -1.63 -5.70
N THR A 184 24.85 -1.01 -4.85
CA THR A 184 25.22 -0.76 -3.45
C THR A 184 25.30 -2.07 -2.65
N TYR A 185 26.00 -2.06 -1.51
CA TYR A 185 26.11 -3.24 -0.64
C TYR A 185 24.74 -3.80 -0.21
N TYR A 186 23.80 -2.91 0.13
CA TYR A 186 22.42 -3.27 0.46
C TYR A 186 21.74 -4.04 -0.69
N GLN A 187 21.85 -3.53 -1.92
CA GLN A 187 21.26 -4.14 -3.11
C GLN A 187 21.87 -5.52 -3.42
N GLN A 188 23.18 -5.67 -3.23
CA GLN A 188 23.84 -6.96 -3.38
C GLN A 188 23.31 -7.99 -2.36
N LEU A 189 23.15 -7.58 -1.10
CA LEU A 189 22.61 -8.43 -0.04
C LEU A 189 21.14 -8.81 -0.30
N LEU A 190 20.34 -7.84 -0.77
CA LEU A 190 18.95 -8.04 -1.18
C LEU A 190 18.82 -9.08 -2.30
N LEU A 191 19.67 -9.01 -3.32
CA LEU A 191 19.69 -9.99 -4.41
C LEU A 191 20.14 -11.37 -3.94
N LYS A 192 21.22 -11.44 -3.16
CA LYS A 192 21.79 -12.68 -2.63
C LYS A 192 20.77 -13.48 -1.80
N HIS A 193 20.00 -12.79 -0.97
CA HIS A 193 19.00 -13.42 -0.09
C HIS A 193 17.55 -13.27 -0.56
N SER A 194 17.36 -12.87 -1.83
CA SER A 194 16.06 -12.53 -2.42
C SER A 194 14.97 -13.59 -2.22
N LYS A 195 15.26 -14.87 -2.49
CA LYS A 195 14.29 -15.97 -2.37
C LYS A 195 13.85 -16.17 -0.93
N PHE A 196 14.81 -16.13 0.00
CA PHE A 196 14.57 -16.30 1.42
C PHE A 196 13.73 -15.14 1.95
N LEU A 197 14.15 -13.89 1.73
CA LEU A 197 13.45 -12.68 2.18
C LEU A 197 12.00 -12.62 1.67
N LYS A 198 11.76 -12.93 0.38
CA LYS A 198 10.41 -12.96 -0.19
C LYS A 198 9.52 -13.99 0.50
N MET A 199 10.02 -15.21 0.71
CA MET A 199 9.28 -16.30 1.35
C MET A 199 8.99 -15.99 2.82
N THR A 200 10.00 -15.57 3.58
CA THR A 200 9.85 -15.36 5.02
C THR A 200 8.87 -14.24 5.32
N ILE A 201 8.98 -13.09 4.64
CA ILE A 201 8.10 -11.94 4.90
C ILE A 201 6.67 -12.22 4.44
N PHE A 202 6.50 -12.94 3.32
CA PHE A 202 5.19 -13.39 2.87
C PHE A 202 4.53 -14.31 3.90
N LEU A 203 5.25 -15.35 4.35
CA LEU A 203 4.74 -16.29 5.36
C LEU A 203 4.44 -15.58 6.68
N LEU A 204 5.29 -14.64 7.10
CA LEU A 204 5.10 -13.88 8.34
C LEU A 204 3.84 -13.00 8.27
N SER A 205 3.55 -12.38 7.13
CA SER A 205 2.33 -11.60 6.92
C SER A 205 1.07 -12.47 7.10
N TYR A 206 1.02 -13.67 6.52
CA TYR A 206 -0.12 -14.57 6.72
C TYR A 206 -0.15 -15.18 8.11
N ALA A 207 1.00 -15.55 8.68
CA ALA A 207 1.07 -16.10 10.04
C ALA A 207 0.53 -15.10 11.07
N THR A 208 0.95 -13.83 10.98
CA THR A 208 0.41 -12.77 11.85
C THR A 208 -1.07 -12.52 11.61
N GLY A 209 -1.56 -12.61 10.37
CA GLY A 209 -3.00 -12.54 10.08
C GLY A 209 -3.79 -13.71 10.69
N ILE A 210 -3.27 -14.94 10.61
CA ILE A 210 -3.88 -16.14 11.20
C ILE A 210 -3.87 -16.06 12.74
N LEU A 211 -2.80 -15.53 13.34
CA LEU A 211 -2.77 -15.28 14.78
C LEU A 211 -3.89 -14.34 15.23
N GLN A 212 -4.25 -13.34 14.41
CA GLN A 212 -5.39 -12.48 14.72
C GLN A 212 -6.72 -13.22 14.62
N ILE A 213 -6.86 -14.20 13.71
CA ILE A 213 -8.06 -15.06 13.63
C ILE A 213 -8.29 -15.81 14.94
N LEU A 214 -7.23 -16.27 15.61
CA LEU A 214 -7.37 -16.98 16.90
C LEU A 214 -7.99 -16.11 17.99
N ASN A 215 -7.82 -14.78 17.90
CA ASN A 215 -8.37 -13.82 18.85
C ASN A 215 -9.74 -13.28 18.42
N LEU A 216 -10.22 -13.61 17.23
CA LEU A 216 -11.45 -13.11 16.64
C LEU A 216 -12.46 -14.24 16.47
N ASN A 217 -13.74 -13.96 16.72
CA ASN A 217 -14.83 -14.88 16.38
C ASN A 217 -15.20 -14.75 14.89
N SER A 218 -14.21 -14.87 14.00
CA SER A 218 -14.37 -14.69 12.57
C SER A 218 -15.23 -15.80 11.97
N SER A 219 -16.11 -15.43 11.03
CA SER A 219 -16.91 -16.39 10.27
C SER A 219 -16.05 -17.30 9.37
N LEU A 220 -16.45 -18.56 9.21
CA LEU A 220 -15.72 -19.55 8.39
C LEU A 220 -15.55 -19.12 6.93
N TRP A 221 -16.51 -18.38 6.37
CA TRP A 221 -16.41 -17.87 5.01
C TRP A 221 -15.34 -16.76 4.89
N ALA A 222 -15.19 -15.89 5.89
CA ALA A 222 -14.14 -14.86 5.88
C ALA A 222 -12.75 -15.50 5.98
N ILE A 223 -12.60 -16.53 6.83
CA ILE A 223 -11.37 -17.31 6.95
C ILE A 223 -11.01 -17.98 5.61
N SER A 224 -11.99 -18.61 4.94
CA SER A 224 -11.73 -19.28 3.67
C SER A 224 -11.31 -18.30 2.57
N VAL A 225 -11.93 -17.12 2.49
CA VAL A 225 -11.54 -16.06 1.55
C VAL A 225 -10.11 -15.56 1.84
N PHE A 226 -9.75 -15.37 3.11
CA PHE A 226 -8.39 -14.96 3.49
C PHE A 226 -7.35 -16.02 3.10
N VAL A 227 -7.59 -17.30 3.40
CA VAL A 227 -6.69 -18.40 3.01
C VAL A 227 -6.60 -18.54 1.49
N LEU A 228 -7.71 -18.41 0.76
CA LEU A 228 -7.72 -18.47 -0.71
C LEU A 228 -6.88 -17.34 -1.35
N SER A 229 -6.75 -16.19 -0.68
CA SER A 229 -5.94 -15.08 -1.19
C SER A 229 -4.43 -15.42 -1.28
N ILE A 230 -3.96 -16.47 -0.59
CA ILE A 230 -2.59 -17.01 -0.71
C ILE A 230 -2.30 -17.44 -2.16
N LEU A 231 -3.29 -18.01 -2.86
CA LEU A 231 -3.13 -18.52 -4.23
C LEU A 231 -2.71 -17.42 -5.22
N LEU A 232 -3.03 -16.16 -4.93
CA LEU A 232 -2.69 -15.02 -5.78
C LEU A 232 -1.18 -14.70 -5.80
N VAL A 233 -0.38 -15.31 -4.91
CA VAL A 233 1.07 -15.13 -4.90
C VAL A 233 1.78 -15.96 -5.97
N PHE A 234 1.17 -17.02 -6.50
CA PHE A 234 1.83 -17.95 -7.42
C PHE A 234 2.49 -17.30 -8.65
N PRO A 235 1.85 -16.32 -9.34
CA PRO A 235 2.47 -15.64 -10.47
C PRO A 235 3.74 -14.87 -10.09
N LEU A 236 3.87 -14.44 -8.83
CA LEU A 236 5.00 -13.65 -8.34
C LEU A 236 6.26 -14.49 -8.08
N PHE A 237 6.12 -15.80 -7.85
CA PHE A 237 7.27 -16.70 -7.64
C PHE A 237 7.71 -17.45 -8.90
N LYS A 238 6.90 -17.47 -9.96
CA LYS A 238 7.23 -18.15 -11.22
C LYS A 238 7.92 -17.21 -12.20
N ARG A 239 9.19 -17.49 -12.51
CA ARG A 239 10.05 -16.70 -13.42
C ARG A 239 9.41 -16.42 -14.78
N LYS A 240 8.70 -17.39 -15.37
CA LYS A 240 8.00 -17.26 -16.65
C LYS A 240 6.88 -16.21 -16.64
N PHE A 241 6.29 -15.91 -15.48
CA PHE A 241 5.25 -14.88 -15.36
C PHE A 241 5.85 -13.51 -15.04
N GLN A 242 7.00 -13.45 -14.36
CA GLN A 242 7.63 -12.18 -13.96
C GLN A 242 8.07 -11.29 -15.15
N SER A 243 8.43 -11.88 -16.29
CA SER A 243 8.83 -11.13 -17.50
C SER A 243 7.67 -10.30 -18.08
N ASP A 244 6.47 -10.86 -18.07
CA ASP A 244 5.29 -10.27 -18.72
C ASP A 244 4.42 -9.49 -17.73
N LEU A 245 4.66 -9.66 -16.42
CA LEU A 245 3.92 -9.01 -15.36
C LEU A 245 4.35 -7.56 -15.16
N ARG A 246 3.35 -6.69 -15.18
CA ARG A 246 3.43 -5.34 -14.62
C ARG A 246 3.40 -5.43 -13.09
N ILE A 247 4.54 -5.82 -12.51
CA ILE A 247 4.70 -6.24 -11.10
C ILE A 247 4.14 -5.20 -10.11
N GLU A 248 4.38 -3.91 -10.32
CA GLU A 248 3.87 -2.85 -9.42
C GLU A 248 2.33 -2.81 -9.39
N GLN A 249 1.69 -2.87 -10.56
CA GLN A 249 0.23 -2.87 -10.70
C GLN A 249 -0.38 -4.14 -10.10
N TYR A 250 0.22 -5.29 -10.39
CA TYR A 250 -0.22 -6.57 -9.83
C TYR A 250 -0.15 -6.58 -8.31
N LEU A 251 0.97 -6.14 -7.73
CA LEU A 251 1.15 -6.10 -6.28
C LEU A 251 0.20 -5.11 -5.61
N THR A 252 -0.11 -4.00 -6.25
CA THR A 252 -1.10 -3.02 -5.77
C THR A 252 -2.48 -3.66 -5.68
N ASN A 253 -2.93 -4.29 -6.77
CA ASN A 253 -4.25 -4.95 -6.80
C ASN A 253 -4.30 -6.19 -5.90
N TYR A 254 -3.19 -6.92 -5.76
CA TYR A 254 -3.11 -8.01 -4.81
C TYR A 254 -3.15 -7.51 -3.37
N GLY A 255 -2.44 -6.43 -3.06
CA GLY A 255 -2.52 -5.74 -1.77
C GLY A 255 -3.94 -5.32 -1.43
N PHE A 256 -4.70 -4.82 -2.40
CA PHE A 256 -6.12 -4.51 -2.22
C PHE A 256 -6.93 -5.74 -1.81
N LEU A 257 -6.82 -6.83 -2.57
CA LEU A 257 -7.55 -8.07 -2.28
C LEU A 257 -7.13 -8.67 -0.93
N PHE A 258 -5.85 -8.58 -0.58
CA PHE A 258 -5.34 -9.01 0.72
C PHE A 258 -5.90 -8.14 1.86
N THR A 259 -5.90 -6.81 1.73
CA THR A 259 -6.48 -5.92 2.73
C THR A 259 -7.97 -6.13 2.89
N LEU A 260 -8.68 -6.39 1.80
CA LEU A 260 -10.12 -6.62 1.78
C LEU A 260 -10.47 -7.97 2.42
N SER A 261 -9.77 -9.05 2.04
CA SER A 261 -9.97 -10.37 2.65
C SER A 261 -9.63 -10.37 4.14
N TYR A 262 -8.56 -9.67 4.53
CA TYR A 262 -8.18 -9.51 5.92
C TYR A 262 -9.22 -8.70 6.71
N SER A 263 -9.76 -7.62 6.14
CA SER A 263 -10.79 -6.81 6.79
C SER A 263 -12.08 -7.59 7.05
N PHE A 264 -12.44 -8.53 6.19
CA PHE A 264 -13.59 -9.42 6.42
C PHE A 264 -13.44 -10.33 7.63
N LEU A 265 -12.23 -10.60 8.12
CA LEU A 265 -12.06 -11.36 9.36
C LEU A 265 -12.64 -10.63 10.57
N PHE A 266 -12.79 -9.31 10.50
CA PHE A 266 -13.33 -8.48 11.56
C PHE A 266 -14.85 -8.23 11.41
N LEU A 267 -15.51 -8.84 10.42
CA LEU A 267 -16.97 -8.92 10.38
C LEU A 267 -17.41 -9.95 11.42
N VAL A 268 -17.98 -9.45 12.51
CA VAL A 268 -18.68 -10.24 13.55
C VAL A 268 -20.17 -9.94 13.44
#